data_AF-A0A1Q6QJ32-F1
#
_entry.id   AF-A0A1Q6QJ32-F1
#
_cell.length_a   1.000
_cell.length_b   1.000
_cell.length_c   1.000
_cell.angle_alpha   90.00
_cell.angle_beta   90.00
_cell.angle_gamma   90.00
#
_symmetry.space_group_name_H-M   'P 1'
#
loop_
_entity.id
_entity.type
_entity.pdbx_description
1 polymer ?
#
loop_
_entity_poly.entity_id
_entity_poly.type
_entity_poly.pdbx_seq_one_letter_code
_entity_poly.pdbx_strand_id
1 'polypeptide(L)'
;MKGFPKVIKTKSDLVNTFKLVQKKKLKKEDWLAAVEKLENQNWIMCPVIELSEDRKTVKIMFCAEVAAGQKIKNGAVYPTVQTVETVEVEKDTTEAENAATEDQEAATEGTTAAGQNNTISFTVLTLSKAVNIGTVTIGIPAVVTFYDRMGITEEEVEEMKGALA
;
A
#
# COMPACT_ATOMS: atom_id res chain seq x y z
N MET A 1 -19.26 -5.07 21.38
CA MET A 1 -20.42 -4.33 20.84
C MET A 1 -21.37 -5.33 20.19
N LYS A 2 -22.63 -5.42 20.62
CA LYS A 2 -23.61 -6.31 19.97
C LYS A 2 -24.18 -5.58 18.73
N GLY A 3 -24.08 -6.21 17.56
CA GLY A 3 -24.70 -5.71 16.32
C GLY A 3 -23.82 -4.90 15.38
N PHE A 4 -22.55 -4.61 15.73
CA PHE A 4 -21.61 -4.02 14.78
C PHE A 4 -20.88 -5.14 14.00
N PRO A 5 -20.97 -5.17 12.65
CA PRO A 5 -20.25 -6.16 11.87
C PRO A 5 -18.75 -6.00 12.05
N LYS A 6 -18.03 -7.12 12.17
CA LYS A 6 -16.56 -7.12 12.30
C LYS A 6 -15.88 -6.48 11.09
N VAL A 7 -16.50 -6.57 9.92
CA VAL A 7 -16.03 -6.01 8.65
C VAL A 7 -17.24 -5.53 7.84
N ILE A 8 -17.21 -4.27 7.39
CA ILE A 8 -18.16 -3.73 6.40
C ILE A 8 -17.64 -4.14 5.02
N LYS A 9 -18.41 -4.93 4.27
CA LYS A 9 -17.96 -5.45 2.95
C LYS A 9 -18.82 -4.96 1.78
N THR A 10 -20.08 -4.62 2.03
CA THR A 10 -21.03 -4.23 1.00
C THR A 10 -21.60 -2.83 1.26
N LYS A 11 -22.15 -2.20 0.21
CA LYS A 11 -22.91 -0.95 0.33
C LYS A 11 -24.06 -1.09 1.34
N SER A 12 -24.76 -2.22 1.33
CA SER A 12 -25.83 -2.50 2.29
C SER A 12 -25.34 -2.53 3.72
N ASP A 13 -24.17 -3.13 4.01
CA ASP A 13 -23.58 -3.13 5.35
C ASP A 13 -23.28 -1.69 5.82
N LEU A 14 -22.69 -0.88 4.94
CA LEU A 14 -22.35 0.52 5.25
C LEU A 14 -23.60 1.34 5.58
N VAL A 15 -24.63 1.27 4.73
CA VAL A 15 -25.90 1.98 4.92
C VAL A 15 -26.66 1.47 6.15
N ASN A 16 -26.65 0.17 6.40
CA ASN A 16 -27.34 -0.40 7.56
C ASN A 16 -26.67 -0.01 8.88
N THR A 17 -25.33 -0.05 8.93
CA THR A 17 -24.58 0.40 10.11
C THR A 17 -24.76 1.89 10.35
N PHE A 18 -24.79 2.72 9.30
CA PHE A 18 -25.14 4.13 9.40
C PHE A 18 -26.54 4.36 10.01
N LYS A 19 -27.56 3.63 9.53
CA LYS A 19 -28.92 3.68 10.12
C LYS A 19 -28.96 3.27 11.59
N LEU A 20 -28.07 2.37 12.03
CA LEU A 20 -27.95 2.01 13.45
C LEU A 20 -27.38 3.18 14.29
N VAL A 21 -26.45 3.96 13.73
CA VAL A 21 -25.95 5.19 14.37
C VAL A 21 -27.10 6.20 14.52
N GLN A 22 -27.86 6.43 13.45
CA GLN A 22 -29.01 7.35 13.49
C GLN A 22 -30.06 6.94 14.55
N LYS A 23 -30.25 5.63 14.74
CA LYS A 23 -31.14 5.07 15.77
C LYS A 23 -30.51 5.02 17.17
N LYS A 24 -29.32 5.59 17.37
CA LYS A 24 -28.54 5.56 18.62
C LYS A 24 -28.25 4.14 19.15
N LYS A 25 -28.24 3.15 18.25
CA LYS A 25 -27.92 1.74 18.56
C LYS A 25 -26.44 1.42 18.33
N LEU A 26 -25.71 2.34 17.70
CA LEU A 26 -24.27 2.29 17.45
C LEU A 26 -23.68 3.68 17.71
N LYS A 27 -22.45 3.75 18.21
CA LYS A 27 -21.78 5.04 18.42
C LYS A 27 -21.33 5.62 17.08
N LYS A 28 -21.41 6.94 16.94
CA LYS A 28 -20.95 7.68 15.77
C LYS A 28 -19.46 7.43 15.54
N GLU A 29 -18.67 7.46 16.61
CA GLU A 29 -17.22 7.33 16.58
C GLU A 29 -16.80 5.95 16.08
N ASP A 30 -17.50 4.88 16.50
CA ASP A 30 -17.22 3.51 16.05
C ASP A 30 -17.48 3.35 14.55
N TRP A 31 -18.54 3.99 14.03
CA TRP A 31 -18.85 3.97 12.60
C TRP A 31 -17.84 4.79 11.80
N LEU A 32 -17.50 6.00 12.25
CA LEU A 32 -16.49 6.85 11.60
C LEU A 32 -15.13 6.15 11.55
N ALA A 33 -14.69 5.50 12.62
CA ALA A 33 -13.44 4.74 12.64
C ALA A 33 -13.47 3.56 11.65
N ALA A 34 -14.62 2.93 11.43
CA ALA A 34 -14.76 1.88 10.44
C ALA A 34 -14.73 2.41 9.01
N VAL A 35 -15.34 3.57 8.74
CA VAL A 35 -15.26 4.25 7.44
C VAL A 35 -13.84 4.71 7.16
N GLU A 36 -13.16 5.32 8.14
CA GLU A 36 -11.74 5.70 8.01
C GLU A 36 -10.86 4.48 7.71
N LYS A 37 -11.15 3.33 8.33
CA LYS A 37 -10.47 2.07 8.02
C LYS A 37 -10.73 1.61 6.58
N LEU A 38 -11.93 1.81 6.03
CA LEU A 38 -12.23 1.51 4.63
C LEU A 38 -11.48 2.46 3.69
N GLU A 39 -11.45 3.76 4.01
CA GLU A 39 -10.69 4.78 3.25
C GLU A 39 -9.20 4.52 3.26
N ASN A 40 -8.66 4.02 4.38
CA ASN A 40 -7.26 3.61 4.44
C ASN A 40 -6.94 2.42 3.52
N GLN A 41 -7.93 1.64 3.09
CA GLN A 41 -7.72 0.60 2.05
C GLN A 41 -7.61 1.18 0.64
N ASN A 42 -7.93 2.46 0.42
CA ASN A 42 -7.68 3.13 -0.86
C ASN A 42 -6.19 3.43 -1.06
N TRP A 43 -5.34 3.11 -0.08
CA TRP A 43 -3.91 3.34 -0.11
C TRP A 43 -3.15 2.03 0.05
N ILE A 44 -2.30 1.71 -0.91
CA ILE A 44 -1.27 0.67 -0.81
C ILE A 44 -0.13 1.29 0.00
N MET A 45 0.00 0.87 1.25
CA MET A 45 1.04 1.36 2.16
C MET A 45 2.38 0.71 1.81
N CYS A 46 3.21 1.43 1.06
CA CYS A 46 4.55 1.01 0.68
C CYS A 46 5.58 1.45 1.73
N PRO A 47 6.40 0.53 2.27
CA PRO A 47 7.53 0.86 3.13
C PRO A 47 8.57 1.69 2.37
N VAL A 48 9.09 2.72 3.05
CA VAL A 48 10.23 3.51 2.57
C VAL A 48 11.52 2.78 2.90
N ILE A 49 12.38 2.65 1.90
CA ILE A 49 13.69 2.00 1.99
C ILE A 49 14.76 3.06 2.20
N GLU A 50 14.73 4.09 1.35
CA GLU A 50 15.64 5.24 1.44
C GLU A 50 14.86 6.52 1.21
N LEU A 51 15.29 7.58 1.88
CA LEU A 51 14.73 8.93 1.78
C LEU A 51 15.88 9.91 1.61
N SER A 52 15.80 10.78 0.59
CA SER A 52 16.78 11.85 0.40
C SER A 52 16.74 12.88 1.55
N GLU A 53 17.82 13.63 1.72
CA GLU A 53 17.93 14.66 2.76
C GLU A 53 16.84 15.75 2.65
N ASP A 54 16.52 16.15 1.41
CA ASP A 54 15.46 17.11 1.12
C ASP A 54 14.04 16.54 1.30
N ARG A 55 13.94 15.22 1.54
CA ARG A 55 12.72 14.42 1.69
C ARG A 55 11.78 14.48 0.49
N LYS A 56 12.30 14.81 -0.69
CA LYS A 56 11.52 14.86 -1.93
C LYS A 56 11.74 13.64 -2.81
N THR A 57 12.80 12.86 -2.57
CA THR A 57 13.06 11.62 -3.30
C THR A 57 12.93 10.44 -2.36
N VAL A 58 12.04 9.51 -2.71
CA VAL A 58 11.71 8.35 -1.88
C VAL A 58 11.95 7.09 -2.69
N LYS A 59 12.72 6.16 -2.13
CA LYS A 59 12.88 4.81 -2.67
C LYS A 59 12.00 3.85 -1.88
N ILE A 60 11.17 3.10 -2.60
CA ILE A 60 10.27 2.08 -2.06
C ILE A 60 10.52 0.75 -2.77
N MET A 61 9.97 -0.34 -2.22
CA MET A 61 9.86 -1.59 -2.96
C MET A 61 9.08 -1.35 -4.26
N PHE A 62 9.39 -2.14 -5.29
CA PHE A 62 8.71 -2.01 -6.57
C PHE A 62 7.18 -1.98 -6.40
N CYS A 63 6.56 -0.94 -6.97
CA CYS A 63 5.12 -0.74 -7.00
C CYS A 63 4.74 -0.33 -8.42
N ALA A 64 3.95 -1.16 -9.10
CA ALA A 64 3.56 -0.91 -10.48
C ALA A 64 2.40 0.10 -10.60
N GLU A 65 1.67 0.31 -9.51
CA GLU A 65 0.48 1.16 -9.43
C GLU A 65 0.81 2.66 -9.39
N VAL A 66 2.07 3.00 -9.08
CA VAL A 66 2.50 4.39 -8.98
C VAL A 66 2.80 4.99 -10.35
N ALA A 67 2.29 6.18 -10.59
CA ALA A 67 2.47 6.93 -11.83
C ALA A 67 2.71 8.42 -11.54
N ALA A 68 3.40 9.09 -12.47
CA ALA A 68 3.57 10.53 -12.41
C ALA A 68 2.21 11.26 -12.44
N GLY A 69 2.11 12.37 -11.71
CA GLY A 69 0.89 13.14 -11.52
C GLY A 69 -0.03 12.64 -10.40
N GLN A 70 0.17 11.43 -9.87
CA GLN A 70 -0.63 10.92 -8.75
C GLN A 70 -0.31 11.66 -7.44
N LYS A 71 -1.35 11.86 -6.61
CA LYS A 71 -1.17 12.28 -5.22
C LYS A 71 -0.99 11.05 -4.34
N ILE A 72 0.04 11.07 -3.52
CA ILE A 72 0.36 9.99 -2.57
C ILE A 72 0.07 10.47 -1.15
N LYS A 73 -0.25 9.54 -0.24
CA LYS A 73 -0.54 9.85 1.17
C LYS A 73 0.71 9.72 2.02
N ASN A 74 0.99 10.75 2.82
CA ASN A 74 1.99 10.69 3.87
C ASN A 74 1.47 11.44 5.10
N GLY A 75 0.74 10.75 5.98
CA GLY A 75 0.02 11.38 7.08
C GLY A 75 -0.98 12.44 6.57
N ALA A 76 -0.85 13.68 7.06
CA ALA A 76 -1.66 14.81 6.59
C ALA A 76 -1.11 15.50 5.33
N VAL A 77 0.06 15.08 4.84
CA VAL A 77 0.72 15.66 3.66
C VAL A 77 0.41 14.80 2.43
N TYR A 78 0.02 15.46 1.34
CA TYR A 78 -0.24 14.83 0.06
C TYR A 78 0.67 15.42 -1.03
N PRO A 79 1.90 14.87 -1.19
CA PRO A 79 2.77 15.20 -2.32
C PRO A 79 2.20 14.68 -3.64
N THR A 80 2.56 15.33 -4.74
CA THR A 80 2.32 14.82 -6.09
C THR A 80 3.60 14.17 -6.61
N VAL A 81 3.49 12.98 -7.20
CA VAL A 81 4.60 12.31 -7.87
C VAL A 81 4.96 13.09 -9.14
N GLN A 82 6.19 13.56 -9.23
CA GLN A 82 6.72 14.27 -10.40
C GLN A 82 7.30 13.29 -11.42
N THR A 83 8.10 12.34 -10.94
CA THR A 83 8.73 11.31 -11.76
C THR A 83 8.72 9.96 -11.03
N VAL A 84 8.73 8.90 -11.82
CA VAL A 84 8.81 7.51 -11.36
C VAL A 84 9.95 6.85 -12.13
N GLU A 85 10.89 6.24 -11.41
CA GLU A 85 12.00 5.49 -11.97
C GLU A 85 12.01 4.09 -11.35
N THR A 86 12.27 3.08 -12.18
CA THR A 86 12.47 1.70 -11.71
C THR A 86 13.96 1.41 -11.68
N VAL A 87 14.47 1.00 -10.53
CA VAL A 87 15.87 0.67 -10.33
C VAL A 87 15.98 -0.82 -10.03
N GLU A 88 16.79 -1.52 -10.80
CA GLU A 88 17.06 -2.95 -10.62
C GLU A 88 18.45 -3.12 -10.01
N VAL A 89 18.54 -3.96 -8.98
CA VAL A 89 19.80 -4.29 -8.30
C VAL A 89 19.99 -5.79 -8.33
N GLU A 90 21.12 -6.24 -8.86
CA GLU A 90 21.53 -7.64 -8.77
C GLU A 90 21.82 -7.99 -7.31
N LYS A 91 21.19 -9.05 -6.81
CA LYS A 91 21.51 -9.55 -5.47
C LYS A 91 22.83 -10.31 -5.55
N ASP A 92 23.92 -9.71 -5.07
CA ASP A 92 25.18 -10.43 -4.85
C ASP A 92 24.93 -11.63 -3.92
N THR A 93 25.05 -12.85 -4.44
CA THR A 93 24.94 -14.10 -3.67
C THR A 93 26.22 -14.45 -2.93
N THR A 94 26.98 -13.47 -2.43
CA THR A 94 28.15 -13.71 -1.58
C THR A 94 27.76 -13.81 -0.11
N GLU A 95 26.95 -14.82 0.24
CA GLU A 95 26.90 -15.39 1.58
C GLU A 95 27.19 -16.90 1.47
N ALA A 96 28.49 -17.21 1.56
CA ALA A 96 29.10 -18.48 1.95
C ALA A 96 28.42 -19.79 1.49
N GLU A 97 28.83 -20.29 0.32
CA GLU A 97 29.07 -21.72 0.19
C GLU A 97 30.14 -22.13 1.19
N ASN A 98 29.75 -22.81 2.27
CA ASN A 98 30.60 -23.79 2.92
C ASN A 98 29.79 -24.69 3.87
N ALA A 99 29.42 -25.86 3.37
CA ALA A 99 29.57 -27.11 4.11
C ALA A 99 29.56 -28.26 3.11
N ALA A 100 30.75 -28.83 2.90
CA ALA A 100 31.01 -29.99 2.09
C ALA A 100 30.18 -31.22 2.50
N THR A 101 29.87 -32.08 1.53
CA THR A 101 29.93 -33.52 1.75
C THR A 101 30.35 -34.19 0.44
N GLU A 102 31.42 -34.98 0.57
CA GLU A 102 32.10 -35.75 -0.46
C GLU A 102 31.21 -36.88 -1.04
N ASP A 103 31.68 -37.40 -2.17
CA ASP A 103 31.33 -38.69 -2.82
C ASP A 103 30.11 -38.75 -3.75
N GLN A 104 30.36 -38.54 -5.07
CA GLN A 104 30.29 -39.62 -6.08
C GLN A 104 30.55 -39.11 -7.51
N GLU A 105 31.54 -39.73 -8.18
CA GLU A 105 31.76 -39.70 -9.63
C GLU A 105 30.56 -40.30 -10.40
N ALA A 106 30.06 -39.60 -11.43
CA ALA A 106 30.00 -40.06 -12.83
C ALA A 106 29.07 -39.21 -13.73
N ALA A 107 29.54 -39.00 -14.97
CA ALA A 107 28.81 -38.72 -16.22
C ALA A 107 28.30 -37.30 -16.53
N THR A 108 29.08 -36.62 -17.38
CA THR A 108 28.68 -35.90 -18.61
C THR A 108 27.19 -35.89 -18.97
N GLU A 109 26.58 -34.69 -19.07
CA GLU A 109 26.27 -33.95 -20.32
C GLU A 109 25.17 -32.90 -20.08
N GLY A 110 25.45 -31.66 -20.49
CA GLY A 110 24.43 -30.69 -20.92
C GLY A 110 23.27 -30.40 -19.97
N THR A 111 23.49 -29.57 -18.96
CA THR A 111 22.40 -28.74 -18.42
C THR A 111 22.97 -27.36 -18.20
N THR A 112 22.64 -26.43 -19.09
CA THR A 112 22.73 -24.99 -18.82
C THR A 112 22.02 -24.75 -17.50
N ALA A 113 22.79 -24.53 -16.44
CA ALA A 113 22.27 -24.02 -15.18
C ALA A 113 21.46 -22.77 -15.52
N ALA A 114 20.14 -22.85 -15.36
CA ALA A 114 19.27 -21.71 -15.46
C ALA A 114 19.73 -20.73 -14.37
N GLY A 115 20.55 -19.76 -14.76
CA GLY A 115 21.02 -18.71 -13.88
C GLY A 115 19.80 -18.06 -13.25
N GLN A 116 19.67 -18.21 -11.93
CA GLN A 116 18.67 -17.49 -11.17
C GLN A 116 19.01 -16.01 -11.29
N ASN A 117 18.31 -15.30 -12.16
CA ASN A 117 18.31 -13.85 -12.25
C ASN A 117 17.70 -13.29 -10.96
N ASN A 118 18.54 -13.16 -9.93
CA ASN A 118 18.15 -12.76 -8.58
C ASN A 118 18.13 -11.22 -8.46
N THR A 119 17.44 -10.57 -9.40
CA THR A 119 17.33 -9.11 -9.48
C THR A 119 16.21 -8.61 -8.57
N ILE A 120 16.48 -7.59 -7.76
CA ILE A 120 15.48 -6.90 -6.94
C ILE A 120 15.16 -5.56 -7.57
N SER A 121 13.88 -5.32 -7.84
CA SER A 121 13.39 -4.04 -8.38
C SER A 121 12.90 -3.12 -7.25
N PHE A 122 13.21 -1.83 -7.38
CA PHE A 122 12.76 -0.74 -6.53
C PHE A 122 12.07 0.32 -7.38
N THR A 123 11.21 1.11 -6.74
CA THR A 123 10.64 2.30 -7.36
C THR A 123 11.16 3.54 -6.65
N VAL A 124 11.75 4.46 -7.42
CA VAL A 124 12.21 5.77 -6.95
C VAL A 124 11.21 6.82 -7.41
N LEU A 125 10.73 7.61 -6.44
CA LEU A 125 9.73 8.64 -6.64
C LEU A 125 10.33 10.00 -6.34
N THR A 126 10.29 10.93 -7.29
CA THR A 126 10.52 12.34 -7.01
C THR A 126 9.19 13.04 -6.77
N LEU A 127 9.08 13.78 -5.68
CA LEU A 127 7.84 14.35 -5.18
C LEU A 127 7.85 15.87 -5.26
N SER A 128 6.68 16.45 -5.45
CA SER A 128 6.49 17.90 -5.60
C SER A 128 6.89 18.69 -4.34
N LYS A 129 6.85 18.05 -3.17
CA LYS A 129 7.13 18.64 -1.85
C LYS A 129 7.72 17.58 -0.92
N ALA A 130 8.38 18.04 0.14
CA ALA A 130 8.95 17.17 1.14
C ALA A 130 7.86 16.34 1.86
N VAL A 131 8.16 15.06 2.11
CA VAL A 131 7.37 14.23 3.04
C VAL A 131 7.66 14.62 4.49
N ASN A 132 6.84 14.11 5.41
CA ASN A 132 7.02 14.32 6.84
C ASN A 132 8.37 13.77 7.31
N ILE A 133 8.93 14.42 8.33
CA ILE A 133 10.13 13.94 9.01
C ILE A 133 9.83 12.57 9.64
N GLY A 134 10.75 11.62 9.50
CA GLY A 134 10.58 10.26 10.02
C GLY A 134 9.61 9.39 9.22
N THR A 135 9.35 9.73 7.95
CA THR A 135 8.50 8.92 7.08
C THR A 135 9.12 7.53 6.88
N VAL A 136 8.37 6.50 7.29
CA VAL A 136 8.70 5.08 7.10
C VAL A 136 7.76 4.37 6.13
N THR A 137 6.60 4.97 5.84
CA THR A 137 5.61 4.43 4.91
C THR A 137 4.95 5.56 4.11
N ILE A 138 4.53 5.22 2.89
CA ILE A 138 3.87 6.09 1.93
C ILE A 138 2.65 5.34 1.39
N GLY A 139 1.51 6.00 1.30
CA GLY A 139 0.32 5.43 0.66
C GLY A 139 0.30 5.77 -0.84
N ILE A 140 0.42 4.75 -1.69
CA ILE A 140 0.16 4.84 -3.12
C ILE A 140 -1.34 4.63 -3.36
N PRO A 141 -2.02 5.44 -4.18
CA PRO A 141 -3.45 5.23 -4.44
C PRO A 141 -3.68 3.84 -5.08
N ALA A 142 -4.62 3.09 -4.51
CA ALA A 142 -5.03 1.81 -5.07
C ALA A 142 -5.84 2.05 -6.35
N VAL A 143 -5.61 1.20 -7.37
CA VAL A 143 -6.35 1.25 -8.64
C VAL A 143 -7.85 1.01 -8.43
N VAL A 144 -8.19 0.15 -7.47
CA VAL A 144 -9.56 -0.16 -7.09
C VAL A 144 -9.78 0.30 -5.66
N THR A 145 -10.60 1.33 -5.49
CA THR A 145 -10.93 1.90 -4.19
C THR A 145 -12.03 1.09 -3.49
N PHE A 146 -12.31 1.36 -2.21
CA PHE A 146 -13.47 0.78 -1.54
C PHE A 146 -14.79 1.31 -2.13
N TYR A 147 -14.79 2.53 -2.69
CA TYR A 147 -15.91 3.10 -3.43
C TYR A 147 -16.29 2.21 -4.61
N ASP A 148 -15.30 1.85 -5.43
CA ASP A 148 -15.46 0.97 -6.58
C ASP A 148 -15.94 -0.43 -6.15
N ARG A 149 -15.32 -1.01 -5.11
CA ARG A 149 -15.67 -2.35 -4.61
C ARG A 149 -17.10 -2.43 -4.06
N MET A 150 -17.60 -1.34 -3.47
CA MET A 150 -18.96 -1.29 -2.91
C MET A 150 -19.99 -0.74 -3.88
N GLY A 151 -19.58 -0.14 -5.01
CA GLY A 151 -20.50 0.58 -5.91
C GLY A 151 -21.16 1.78 -5.21
N ILE A 152 -20.38 2.52 -4.43
CA ILE A 152 -20.81 3.73 -3.73
C ILE A 152 -19.88 4.88 -4.09
N THR A 153 -20.42 6.08 -4.23
CA THR A 153 -19.62 7.28 -4.51
C THR A 153 -18.97 7.86 -3.25
N GLU A 154 -17.89 8.62 -3.43
CA GLU A 154 -17.27 9.38 -2.33
C GLU A 154 -18.25 10.40 -1.74
N GLU A 155 -19.04 11.06 -2.58
CA GLU A 155 -20.09 12.00 -2.17
C GLU A 155 -21.13 11.35 -1.25
N GLU A 156 -21.65 10.17 -1.60
CA GLU A 156 -22.61 9.44 -0.75
C GLU A 156 -22.02 9.13 0.64
N VAL A 157 -20.71 8.83 0.72
CA VAL A 157 -20.03 8.57 2.00
C VAL A 157 -19.84 9.85 2.81
N GLU A 158 -19.44 10.95 2.16
CA GLU A 158 -19.29 12.25 2.80
C GLU A 158 -20.62 12.82 3.27
N GLU A 159 -21.71 12.65 2.51
CA GLU A 159 -23.07 12.98 2.96
C GLU A 159 -23.47 12.20 4.21
N MET A 160 -23.17 10.90 4.26
CA MET A 160 -23.42 10.08 5.46
C MET A 160 -22.59 10.58 6.66
N LYS A 161 -21.31 10.92 6.48
CA LYS A 161 -20.49 11.51 7.55
C LYS A 161 -21.05 12.86 8.00
N GLY A 162 -21.43 13.72 7.06
CA GLY A 162 -21.99 15.05 7.32
C GLY A 162 -23.33 14.99 8.06
N ALA A 163 -24.17 14.00 7.77
CA ALA A 163 -25.42 13.77 8.49
C ALA A 163 -25.21 13.32 9.95
N LEU A 164 -24.02 12.85 10.31
CA LEU A 164 -23.66 12.54 11.69
C LEU A 164 -23.02 13.73 12.42
N ALA A 165 -22.62 14.80 11.71
CA ALA A 165 -21.86 15.93 12.25
C ALA A 165 -22.50 16.52 13.51
#